data_AF-A0A928N8D3-F1
#
_entry.id   AF-A0A928N8D3-F1
#
_cell.length_a   1.000
_cell.length_b   1.000
_cell.length_c   1.000
_cell.angle_alpha   90.00
_cell.angle_beta   90.00
_cell.angle_gamma   90.00
#
_symmetry.space_group_name_H-M   'P 1'
#
loop_
_entity.id
_entity.type
_entity.pdbx_description
1 polymer ?
#
loop_
_entity_poly.entity_id
_entity_poly.type
_entity_poly.pdbx_seq_one_letter_code
_entity_poly.pdbx_strand_id
1 'polypeptide(L)' 'MEIRVCKDKVALGKSAAEYTATLLNKAIEEKGSARIILSTGASQFDTITALTETDVDWSKVEMFHLDEYV' A
#
# COMPACT_ATOMS: atom_id res chain seq x y z
N MET A 1 3.50 -2.91 18.60
CA MET A 1 2.90 -1.81 17.83
C MET A 1 3.99 -0.83 17.50
N GLU A 2 4.29 -0.61 16.23
CA GLU A 2 5.25 0.41 15.77
C GLU A 2 4.47 1.68 15.40
N ILE A 3 4.93 2.84 15.84
CA ILE A 3 4.31 4.13 15.54
C ILE A 3 5.30 4.96 14.73
N ARG A 4 4.86 5.45 13.57
CA ARG A 4 5.62 6.39 12.73
C ARG A 4 4.88 7.71 12.65
N VAL A 5 5.59 8.79 12.93
CA VAL A 5 5.08 10.16 12.81
C VAL A 5 5.86 10.86 11.71
N CYS A 6 5.16 11.33 10.69
CA CYS A 6 5.73 12.07 9.58
C CYS A 6 5.33 13.54 9.66
N LYS A 7 6.10 14.39 8.97
CA LYS A 7 5.91 15.85 8.99
C LYS A 7 4.54 16.29 8.46
N ASP A 8 4.05 15.62 7.42
CA ASP A 8 2.79 15.91 6.74
C ASP A 8 2.23 14.64 6.10
N LYS A 9 1.03 14.74 5.55
CA LYS A 9 0.30 13.62 4.92
C LYS A 9 1.03 13.05 3.69
N VAL A 10 1.79 13.88 2.96
CA VAL A 10 2.52 13.43 1.76
C VAL A 10 3.72 12.60 2.18
N ALA A 11 4.49 13.05 3.17
CA ALA A 11 5.60 12.30 3.74
C ALA A 11 5.11 10.99 4.39
N LEU A 12 3.96 11.01 5.05
CA LEU A 12 3.32 9.81 5.59
C LEU A 12 2.96 8.82 4.47
N GLY A 13 2.27 9.30 3.43
CA GLY A 13 1.85 8.50 2.28
C GLY A 13 3.03 7.81 1.58
N LYS A 14 4.12 8.54 1.35
CA LYS A 14 5.36 7.98 0.78
C LYS A 14 5.97 6.89 1.68
N SER A 15 6.11 7.16 2.97
CA SER A 15 6.68 6.18 3.90
C SER A 15 5.84 4.91 4.01
N ALA A 16 4.50 5.05 4.01
CA ALA A 16 3.57 3.92 4.02
C ALA A 16 3.60 3.15 2.69
N ALA A 17 3.70 3.85 1.56
CA ALA A 17 3.83 3.25 0.24
C ALA A 17 5.11 2.43 0.09
N GLU A 18 6.27 2.98 0.46
CA GLU A 18 7.57 2.29 0.42
C GLU A 18 7.56 1.02 1.28
N TYR A 19 6.98 1.11 2.49
CA TYR A 19 6.84 -0.04 3.38
C TYR A 19 5.94 -1.11 2.76
N THR A 20 4.81 -0.70 2.19
CA THR A 20 3.87 -1.61 1.53
C THR A 20 4.51 -2.29 0.32
N ALA A 21 5.17 -1.55 -0.56
CA ALA A 21 5.87 -2.08 -1.73
C ALA A 21 6.94 -3.12 -1.35
N THR A 22 7.70 -2.85 -0.29
CA THR A 22 8.69 -3.80 0.25
C THR A 22 8.04 -5.13 0.64
N LEU A 23 6.89 -5.09 1.32
CA LEU A 23 6.16 -6.29 1.71
C LEU A 23 5.53 -7.01 0.52
N LEU A 24 5.04 -6.28 -0.49
CA LEU A 24 4.48 -6.87 -1.70
C LEU A 24 5.53 -7.60 -2.50
N ASN A 25 6.67 -6.96 -2.77
CA ASN A 25 7.75 -7.56 -3.52
C ASN A 25 8.31 -8.80 -2.81
N LYS A 26 8.45 -8.74 -1.48
CA LYS A 26 8.83 -9.90 -0.69
C LYS A 26 7.83 -11.05 -0.82
N ALA A 27 6.53 -10.77 -0.73
CA ALA A 27 5.50 -11.80 -0.88
C ALA A 27 5.48 -12.40 -2.30
N ILE A 28 5.65 -11.57 -3.33
CA ILE A 28 5.77 -12.00 -4.72
C ILE A 28 7.00 -12.89 -4.91
N GLU A 29 8.15 -12.52 -4.35
CA GLU A 29 9.38 -13.31 -4.41
C GLU A 29 9.20 -14.69 -3.74
N GLU A 30 8.59 -14.72 -2.55
CA GLU A 30 8.43 -15.95 -1.77
C GLU A 30 7.33 -16.87 -2.30
N LYS A 31 6.26 -16.31 -2.89
CA LYS A 31 5.01 -17.05 -3.17
C LYS A 31 4.52 -16.94 -4.61
N GLY A 32 5.17 -16.13 -5.43
CA GLY A 32 4.76 -15.84 -6.80
C GLY A 32 3.59 -14.86 -6.93
N SER A 33 2.97 -14.43 -5.82
CA SER A 33 1.87 -13.46 -5.80
C SER A 33 1.72 -12.79 -4.43
N ALA A 34 1.00 -11.66 -4.40
CA ALA A 34 0.62 -10.99 -3.18
C ALA A 34 -0.86 -10.61 -3.15
N ARG A 35 -1.42 -10.49 -1.95
CA ARG A 35 -2.78 -10.03 -1.71
C ARG A 35 -2.77 -8.86 -0.74
N ILE A 36 -3.54 -7.82 -1.06
CA ILE A 36 -3.70 -6.64 -0.21
C ILE A 36 -5.16 -6.33 0.03
N ILE A 37 -5.44 -5.76 1.20
CA ILE A 37 -6.74 -5.18 1.51
C ILE A 37 -6.53 -3.67 1.66
N LEU A 38 -7.33 -2.87 0.96
CA LEU A 38 -7.32 -1.42 1.07
C LEU A 38 -8.64 -0.93 1.67
N SER A 39 -8.56 0.01 2.62
CA SER A 39 -9.71 0.68 3.22
C SER A 39 -10.13 1.91 2.43
N THR A 40 -11.39 2.32 2.54
CA THR A 40 -11.86 3.58 1.96
C THR A 40 -11.38 4.82 2.72
N GLY A 41 -11.50 6.00 2.10
CA GLY A 41 -11.36 7.31 2.77
C GLY A 41 -10.27 8.22 2.20
N ALA A 42 -10.50 9.54 2.27
CA ALA A 42 -9.60 10.55 1.70
C ALA A 42 -8.19 10.57 2.33
N SER A 43 -8.03 10.03 3.55
CA SER A 43 -6.74 9.87 4.19
C SER A 43 -5.82 8.87 3.47
N GLN A 44 -6.37 8.01 2.60
CA GLN A 44 -5.59 7.01 1.86
C GLN A 44 -5.02 7.56 0.54
N PHE A 45 -5.48 8.70 0.04
CA PHE A 45 -5.11 9.19 -1.30
C PHE A 45 -3.60 9.39 -1.45
N ASP A 46 -2.94 10.09 -0.52
CA ASP A 46 -1.50 10.33 -0.60
C ASP A 46 -0.70 9.00 -0.55
N THR A 47 -1.17 8.01 0.22
CA THR A 47 -0.55 6.67 0.28
C THR A 47 -0.73 5.90 -1.01
N ILE A 48 -1.95 5.83 -1.55
CA ILE A 48 -2.24 5.06 -2.77
C ILE A 48 -1.55 5.70 -3.98
N THR A 49 -1.57 7.04 -4.09
CA THR A 49 -0.84 7.75 -5.14
C THR A 49 0.65 7.42 -5.09
N ALA A 50 1.29 7.54 -3.93
CA ALA A 50 2.70 7.20 -3.79
C ALA A 50 2.97 5.70 -4.05
N LEU A 51 2.06 4.81 -3.65
CA LEU A 51 2.20 3.37 -3.87
C LEU A 51 2.17 3.02 -5.37
N THR A 52 1.32 3.67 -6.16
CA THR A 52 1.28 3.45 -7.61
C THR A 52 2.57 3.87 -8.34
N GLU A 53 3.41 4.70 -7.71
CA GLU A 53 4.71 5.12 -8.24
C GLU A 53 5.86 4.17 -7.86
N THR A 54 5.61 3.17 -7.00
CA THR A 54 6.62 2.21 -6.57
C THR A 54 6.82 1.08 -7.57
N ASP A 55 8.01 0.48 -7.57
CA ASP A 55 8.33 -0.70 -8.38
C ASP A 55 7.74 -1.96 -7.75
N VAL A 56 6.51 -2.29 -8.14
CA VAL A 56 5.78 -3.51 -7.76
C VAL A 56 5.21 -4.13 -9.02
N ASP A 57 5.37 -5.44 -9.18
CA ASP A 57 4.74 -6.19 -10.27
C ASP A 57 3.25 -6.38 -10.00
N TRP A 58 2.44 -5.37 -10.36
CA TRP A 58 1.00 -5.35 -10.14
C TRP A 58 0.25 -6.49 -10.84
N SER A 59 0.84 -7.13 -11.86
CA SER A 59 0.23 -8.31 -12.50
C SER A 59 0.13 -9.52 -11.57
N LYS A 60 0.88 -9.50 -10.45
CA LYS A 60 0.92 -10.54 -9.42
C LYS A 60 0.23 -10.13 -8.12
N VAL A 61 -0.42 -8.97 -8.09
CA VAL A 61 -1.10 -8.46 -6.91
C VAL A 61 -2.61 -8.54 -7.10
N GLU A 62 -3.29 -9.20 -6.15
CA GLU A 62 -4.75 -9.19 -6.06
C GLU A 62 -5.18 -8.25 -4.92
N MET A 63 -6.03 -7.28 -5.23
CA MET A 63 -6.52 -6.28 -4.28
C MET A 63 -7.96 -6.58 -3.89
N PHE A 64 -8.23 -6.53 -2.59
CA PHE A 64 -9.57 -6.59 -2.00
C PHE A 64 -9.89 -5.24 -1.36
N HIS A 65 -11.14 -4.82 -1.48
CA HIS A 65 -11.64 -3.65 -0.78
C HIS A 65 -12.15 -4.07 0.61
N LEU A 66 -11.87 -3.28 1.65
CA LEU A 66 -12.26 -3.60 3.02
C LEU A 66 -13.78 -3.43 3.24
N ASP A 67 -14.34 -2.34 2.73
CA ASP A 67 -15.73 -1.92 2.96
C ASP A 67 -16.22 -1.03 1.81
N GLU A 68 -17.49 -1.12 1.40
CA GLU A 68 -18.07 -0.21 0.40
C GLU A 68 -19.48 0.20 0.82
N TYR A 69 -19.84 1.46 0.53
CA TYR A 69 -21.19 1.97 0.71
C TYR A 69 -22.01 1.65 -0.54
N VAL A 70 -23.16 0.97 -0.38
CA VAL A 70 -24.10 0.64 -1.47
C VAL A 70 -25.30 1.57 -1.44
#